data_AF-A0A7V9U792-F1
#
_entry.id   AF-A0A7V9U792-F1
#
_cell.length_a   1.000
_cell.length_b   1.000
_cell.length_c   1.000
_cell.angle_alpha   90.00
_cell.angle_beta   90.00
_cell.angle_gamma   90.00
#
_symmetry.space_group_name_H-M   'P 1'
#
loop_
_entity.id
_entity.type
_entity.pdbx_description
1 polymer ?
#
loop_
_entity_poly.entity_id
_entity_poly.type
_entity_poly.pdbx_seq_one_letter_code
_entity_poly.pdbx_strand_id
1 'polypeptide(L)' 'MDLDVAAVRSAFPALKAGVAHFDGPGGSQVPAEVAQAVADTLCGGLANRGSVTAAERRAEDVVVAARQAMADLL' A
#
# COMPACT_ATOMS: atom_id res chain seq x y z
N MET A 1 -18.74 3.49 -18.88
CA MET A 1 -18.40 2.77 -17.64
C MET A 1 -18.25 3.85 -16.61
N ASP A 2 -19.23 3.99 -15.72
CA ASP A 2 -19.28 5.12 -14.80
C ASP A 2 -18.43 4.80 -13.57
N LEU A 3 -17.51 5.71 -13.24
CA LEU A 3 -16.68 5.61 -12.05
C LEU A 3 -17.47 6.11 -10.84
N ASP A 4 -17.65 5.26 -9.83
CA ASP A 4 -18.19 5.67 -8.54
C ASP A 4 -17.13 6.45 -7.74
N VAL A 5 -17.14 7.77 -7.91
CA VAL A 5 -16.22 8.69 -7.23
C VAL A 5 -16.44 8.68 -5.71
N ALA A 6 -17.66 8.45 -5.24
CA ALA A 6 -17.95 8.43 -3.80
C ALA A 6 -17.30 7.20 -3.15
N ALA A 7 -17.40 6.03 -3.79
CA ALA A 7 -16.72 4.82 -3.36
C ALA A 7 -15.19 5.01 -3.31
N VAL A 8 -14.58 5.55 -4.38
CA VAL A 8 -13.13 5.82 -4.41
C VAL A 8 -12.71 6.76 -3.29
N ARG A 9 -13.42 7.89 -3.09
CA ARG A 9 -13.09 8.87 -2.05
C ARG A 9 -13.18 8.29 -0.64
N SER A 10 -14.07 7.33 -0.41
CA SER A 10 -14.23 6.68 0.89
C SER A 10 -12.98 5.91 1.34
N ALA A 11 -12.14 5.47 0.39
CA ALA A 11 -10.91 4.74 0.66
C ALA A 11 -9.76 5.62 1.20
N PHE A 12 -9.86 6.97 1.13
CA PHE A 12 -8.79 7.91 1.51
C PHE A 12 -9.13 8.65 2.81
N PRO A 13 -8.59 8.22 3.97
CA PRO A 13 -8.92 8.84 5.27
C PRO A 13 -8.55 10.32 5.36
N ALA A 14 -7.51 10.76 4.65
CA ALA A 14 -7.06 12.16 4.64
C ALA A 14 -8.19 13.14 4.24
N LEU A 15 -9.13 12.71 3.40
CA LEU A 15 -10.25 13.54 2.95
C LEU A 15 -11.23 13.91 4.08
N LYS A 16 -11.22 13.18 5.20
CA LYS A 16 -12.04 13.50 6.39
C LYS A 16 -11.58 14.79 7.08
N ALA A 17 -10.37 15.27 6.82
CA ALA A 17 -9.86 16.52 7.36
C ALA A 17 -10.54 17.77 6.76
N GLY A 18 -11.38 17.61 5.72
CA GLY A 18 -12.09 18.72 5.09
C GLY A 18 -11.20 19.60 4.18
N VAL A 19 -9.97 19.16 3.89
CA VAL A 19 -9.03 19.85 3.02
C VAL A 19 -9.17 19.37 1.58
N ALA A 20 -9.20 20.31 0.63
CA ALA A 20 -9.12 20.02 -0.79
C ALA A 20 -7.65 19.94 -1.23
N HIS A 21 -7.20 18.74 -1.61
CA HIS A 21 -5.82 18.49 -2.04
C HIS A 21 -5.69 18.68 -3.55
N PHE A 22 -5.06 19.76 -3.98
CA PHE A 22 -4.79 20.06 -5.40
C PHE A 22 -3.32 19.85 -5.80
N ASP A 23 -2.56 19.10 -5.01
CA ASP A 23 -1.14 18.83 -5.22
C ASP A 23 -0.86 17.34 -5.40
N GLY A 24 -1.55 16.72 -6.36
CA GLY A 24 -1.25 15.34 -6.77
C GLY A 24 0.23 15.13 -7.18
N PRO A 25 0.87 16.07 -7.92
CA PRO A 25 2.27 15.95 -8.32
C PRO A 25 3.26 15.95 -7.15
N GLY A 26 2.99 16.68 -6.06
CA GLY A 26 3.81 16.67 -4.85
C GLY A 26 3.68 15.38 -4.02
N GLY A 27 2.62 14.62 -4.26
CA GLY A 27 2.38 13.32 -3.63
C GLY A 27 0.89 13.00 -3.52
N SER A 28 0.50 11.79 -3.89
CA SER A 28 -0.88 11.33 -3.72
C SER A 28 -1.22 11.10 -2.25
N GLN A 29 -2.50 11.22 -1.92
CA GLN A 29 -3.02 10.74 -0.64
C GLN A 29 -2.99 9.21 -0.62
N VAL A 30 -2.74 8.64 0.56
CA VAL A 30 -2.62 7.20 0.75
C VAL A 30 -4.00 6.61 1.10
N PRO A 31 -4.50 5.59 0.38
CA PRO A 31 -5.72 4.90 0.77
C PRO A 31 -5.48 4.02 2.02
N ALA A 32 -6.52 3.78 2.80
CA ALA A 32 -6.44 3.04 4.06
C ALA A 32 -5.81 1.65 3.90
N GLU A 33 -6.10 0.96 2.79
CA GLU A 33 -5.56 -0.38 2.49
C GLU A 33 -4.03 -0.38 2.35
N VAL A 34 -3.44 0.65 1.74
CA VAL A 34 -1.98 0.78 1.59
C VAL A 34 -1.35 1.06 2.94
N ALA A 35 -1.94 1.96 3.74
CA ALA A 35 -1.46 2.25 5.09
C ALA A 35 -1.49 0.99 5.97
N GLN A 36 -2.57 0.20 5.89
CA GLN A 36 -2.69 -1.06 6.63
C GLN A 36 -1.67 -2.10 6.18
N ALA A 37 -1.47 -2.28 4.87
CA ALA A 37 -0.48 -3.22 4.35
C ALA A 37 0.94 -2.90 4.82
N VAL A 38 1.31 -1.62 4.88
CA VAL A 38 2.59 -1.17 5.45
C VAL A 38 2.67 -1.50 6.94
N ALA A 39 1.63 -1.18 7.71
CA ALA A 39 1.59 -1.45 9.15
C ALA A 39 1.72 -2.95 9.44
N ASP A 40 0.94 -3.80 8.76
CA ASP A 40 0.96 -5.25 8.91
C ASP A 40 2.34 -5.83 8.56
N THR A 41 2.96 -5.31 7.49
CA THR A 41 4.30 -5.74 7.08
C THR A 41 5.33 -5.41 8.15
N LEU A 42 5.35 -4.18 8.65
CA LEU A 42 6.33 -3.73 9.65
C LEU A 42 6.10 -4.38 11.03
N CYS A 43 4.86 -4.63 11.41
CA CYS A 43 4.51 -5.22 12.70
C CYS A 43 4.49 -6.76 12.69
N GLY A 44 4.49 -7.41 11.52
CA GLY A 44 4.39 -8.87 11.37
C GLY A 44 5.68 -9.65 11.67
N GLY A 45 6.77 -8.97 12.01
CA GLY A 45 8.10 -9.56 12.20
C GLY A 45 8.82 -9.76 10.87
N LEU A 46 9.85 -8.96 10.64
CA LEU A 46 10.68 -8.97 9.43
C LEU A 46 12.13 -9.23 9.77
N ALA A 47 12.84 -9.81 8.81
CA ALA A 47 14.28 -9.95 8.81
C ALA A 47 14.82 -9.61 7.42
N ASN A 48 16.11 -9.80 7.20
CA ASN A 48 16.64 -9.84 5.84
C ASN A 48 15.95 -10.94 5.04
N ARG A 49 15.87 -10.78 3.72
CA ARG A 49 15.32 -11.80 2.81
C ARG A 49 16.09 -13.12 2.93
N GLY A 50 15.37 -14.24 2.89
CA GLY A 50 15.95 -15.58 2.99
C GLY A 50 14.89 -16.68 3.00
N SER A 51 15.30 -17.92 3.24
CA SER A 51 14.41 -19.09 3.21
C SER A 51 14.35 -19.85 4.54
N VAL A 52 15.19 -19.50 5.52
CA VAL A 52 15.41 -20.32 6.72
C VAL A 52 14.37 -19.99 7.79
N THR A 53 14.30 -18.74 8.22
CA THR A 53 13.37 -18.32 9.27
C THR A 53 12.02 -17.86 8.70
N ALA A 54 10.99 -17.82 9.54
CA ALA A 54 9.68 -17.31 9.13
C ALA A 54 9.73 -15.81 8.76
N ALA A 55 10.55 -15.03 9.48
CA ALA A 55 10.73 -13.60 9.22
C ALA A 55 11.47 -13.34 7.90
N GLU A 56 12.46 -14.18 7.57
CA GLU A 56 13.15 -14.15 6.28
C GLU A 56 12.21 -14.43 5.10
N ARG A 57 11.40 -15.50 5.20
CA ARG A 57 10.44 -15.86 4.15
C ARG A 57 9.39 -14.78 3.95
N ARG A 58 8.88 -14.18 5.03
CA ARG A 58 7.95 -13.05 4.93
C ARG A 58 8.55 -11.88 4.17
N ALA A 59 9.82 -11.53 4.45
CA ALA A 59 10.51 -10.48 3.71
C ALA A 59 10.71 -10.84 2.23
N GLU A 60 11.02 -12.10 1.93
CA GLU A 60 11.11 -12.62 0.55
C GLU A 60 9.78 -12.48 -0.19
N ASP A 61 8.70 -12.97 0.42
CA ASP A 61 7.36 -12.97 -0.16
C ASP A 61 6.87 -11.55 -0.48
N VAL A 62 7.06 -10.59 0.45
CA VAL A 62 6.70 -9.18 0.24
C VAL A 62 7.43 -8.59 -0.97
N VAL A 63 8.73 -8.85 -1.10
CA VAL A 63 9.54 -8.29 -2.20
C VAL A 63 9.17 -8.93 -3.55
N VAL A 64 8.95 -10.24 -3.58
CA VAL A 64 8.53 -10.94 -4.80
C VAL A 64 7.14 -10.47 -5.24
N ALA A 65 6.18 -10.39 -4.31
CA ALA A 65 4.83 -9.90 -4.61
C ALA A 65 4.85 -8.45 -5.12
N ALA A 66 5.64 -7.57 -4.50
CA ALA A 66 5.78 -6.18 -4.96
C ALA A 66 6.35 -6.10 -6.39
N ARG A 67 7.36 -6.93 -6.71
CA ARG A 67 7.94 -6.97 -8.07
C ARG A 67 6.94 -7.51 -9.09
N GLN A 68 6.17 -8.53 -8.74
CA GLN A 68 5.13 -9.07 -9.61
C GLN A 68 4.03 -8.03 -9.86
N ALA A 69 3.55 -7.34 -8.82
CA ALA A 69 2.55 -6.29 -8.97
C ALA A 69 3.02 -5.13 -9.87
N MET A 70 4.30 -4.77 -9.81
CA MET A 70 4.88 -3.80 -10.72
C MET A 70 4.95 -4.31 -12.17
N ALA A 71 5.24 -5.60 -12.36
CA ALA A 71 5.21 -6.22 -13.68
C ALA A 71 3.78 -6.32 -14.26
N ASP A 72 2.77 -6.45 -13.42
CA ASP A 72 1.36 -6.43 -13.85
C ASP A 72 0.89 -5.01 -14.22
N LEU A 73 1.52 -3.97 -13.67
CA LEU A 73 1.18 -2.56 -13.91
C LEU A 73 1.85 -1.98 -15.17
N LEU A 74 3.08 -2.38 -15.47
CA LEU A 74 3.95 -1.81 -16.52
C LEU A 74 3.85 -2.55 -17.86
#